data_AF-A0AAE1ZA52-F1
#
_entry.id   AF-A0AAE1ZA52-F1
#
_cell.length_a   1.000
_cell.length_b   1.000
_cell.length_c   1.000
_cell.angle_alpha   90.00
_cell.angle_beta   90.00
_cell.angle_gamma   90.00
#
_symmetry.space_group_name_H-M   'P 1'
#
loop_
_entity.id
_entity.type
_entity.pdbx_description
1 polymer ?
#
loop_
_entity_poly.entity_id
_entity_poly.type
_entity_poly.pdbx_seq_one_letter_code
_entity_poly.pdbx_strand_id
1 'polypeptide(L)'
;GTNMEDNWKEIKGTITSTCQEVLGLKKQHQKEWISVSTLDKIQERRNRKTAINNSRTRAEKAKAQAEYTEVNKQVKRSIRLDKRKFVEDLAMTADKAAREGNMRLLYDTTKKLAGKFNKPERPIKNKSGKPITEVHEQRDRWVEHFQELLNTPAPLNPPVIKAAATDLPISTDPPTGKEIKMAIRQIKSGKSAGPDNIPAEALKTDIEATSKILHILFRKIWEEEQVPADWKEGYFIKIPKKVDLSNCENYRDITLLSVLGKVFNRVLLNRLKDPIDTQLRDQQAGFCKDRSCTDLIATLRFIVEQSIEWNSPLYINFLDYEKAFDSVDRRILWSLLRQYGVPEKIVNIIRNSYDGLHCKIVHGGELTDSFEVKTGVRQGCLLSLFLFLLVIDWIMKTATSEGTLGIQWTTSTRLDDLDFADDLALL
;
A
#
# COMPACT_ATOMS: atom_id res chain seq x y z
N GLY A 1 34.41 -4.40 -6.12
CA GLY A 1 33.07 -4.45 -6.72
C GLY A 1 32.21 -3.43 -6.03
N THR A 2 31.30 -2.76 -6.76
CA THR A 2 30.29 -1.88 -6.17
C THR A 2 29.41 -2.67 -5.19
N ASN A 3 29.12 -2.08 -4.03
CA ASN A 3 28.26 -2.72 -3.03
C ASN A 3 26.78 -2.65 -3.48
N MET A 4 25.89 -3.35 -2.77
CA MET A 4 24.45 -3.35 -3.06
C MET A 4 23.82 -1.95 -3.09
N GLU A 5 24.19 -1.05 -2.18
CA GLU A 5 23.65 0.32 -2.11
C GLU A 5 24.06 1.19 -3.29
N ASP A 6 25.30 1.09 -3.74
CA ASP A 6 25.79 1.84 -4.90
C ASP A 6 25.09 1.37 -6.18
N ASN A 7 24.91 0.06 -6.34
CA ASN A 7 24.14 -0.51 -7.43
C ASN A 7 22.67 -0.04 -7.39
N TRP A 8 22.07 0.01 -6.19
CA TRP A 8 20.71 0.51 -6.03
C TRP A 8 20.59 1.98 -6.42
N LYS A 9 21.51 2.83 -5.95
CA LYS A 9 21.52 4.27 -6.27
C LYS A 9 21.64 4.52 -7.76
N GLU A 10 22.51 3.78 -8.45
CA GLU A 10 22.65 3.85 -9.90
C GLU A 10 21.34 3.46 -10.60
N ILE A 11 20.78 2.29 -10.27
CA ILE A 11 19.54 1.77 -10.87
C ILE A 11 18.37 2.73 -10.65
N LYS A 12 18.18 3.21 -9.42
CA LYS A 12 17.15 4.17 -9.06
C LYS A 12 17.33 5.45 -9.87
N GLY A 13 18.55 5.99 -9.89
CA GLY A 13 18.90 7.20 -10.64
C GLY A 13 18.58 7.07 -12.13
N THR A 14 18.99 5.96 -12.76
CA THR A 14 18.70 5.68 -14.17
C THR A 14 17.21 5.59 -14.42
N ILE A 15 16.46 4.78 -13.67
CA ILE A 15 15.02 4.61 -13.89
C ILE A 15 14.28 5.93 -13.70
N THR A 16 14.56 6.66 -12.62
CA THR A 16 13.88 7.94 -12.34
C THR A 16 14.22 9.00 -13.39
N SER A 17 15.50 9.11 -13.80
CA SER A 17 15.93 10.03 -14.85
C SER A 17 15.27 9.71 -16.19
N THR A 18 15.28 8.45 -16.61
CA THR A 18 14.63 8.02 -17.86
C THR A 18 13.13 8.25 -17.81
N CYS A 19 12.47 7.96 -16.69
CA CYS A 19 11.04 8.27 -16.53
C CYS A 19 10.78 9.78 -16.65
N GLN A 20 11.61 10.61 -16.04
CA GLN A 20 11.45 12.06 -16.09
C GLN A 20 11.73 12.63 -17.49
N GLU A 21 12.71 12.09 -18.21
CA GLU A 21 13.05 12.51 -19.58
C GLU A 21 11.97 12.10 -20.59
N VAL A 22 11.49 10.84 -20.51
CA VAL A 22 10.56 10.27 -21.50
C VAL A 22 9.10 10.62 -21.20
N LEU A 23 8.67 10.50 -19.93
CA LEU A 23 7.28 10.68 -19.53
C LEU A 23 7.00 12.09 -19.00
N GLY A 24 8.01 12.75 -18.44
CA GLY A 24 7.85 14.01 -17.72
C GLY A 24 7.16 13.85 -16.37
N LEU A 25 7.10 14.94 -15.61
CA LEU A 25 6.33 14.96 -14.35
C LEU A 25 4.83 15.07 -14.66
N LYS A 26 4.01 14.37 -13.87
CA LYS A 26 2.55 14.54 -13.88
C LYS A 26 2.26 16.03 -13.70
N LYS A 27 1.68 16.66 -14.73
CA LYS A 27 1.28 18.07 -14.66
C LYS A 27 0.35 18.20 -13.45
N GLN A 28 0.69 19.09 -12.50
CA GLN A 28 -0.15 19.38 -11.33
C GLN A 28 -1.60 19.49 -11.76
N HIS A 29 -2.51 18.93 -10.96
CA HIS A 29 -3.94 18.97 -11.20
C HIS A 29 -4.29 20.40 -11.61
N GLN A 30 -4.62 20.54 -12.90
CA GLN A 30 -4.90 21.85 -13.45
C GLN A 30 -6.07 22.42 -12.67
N LYS A 31 -6.06 23.73 -12.47
CA LYS A 31 -7.25 24.39 -11.91
C LYS A 31 -8.42 23.93 -12.76
N GLU A 32 -9.40 23.26 -12.13
CA GLU A 32 -10.51 22.54 -12.79
C GLU A 32 -11.24 23.38 -13.85
N TRP A 33 -11.12 24.70 -13.74
CA TRP A 33 -11.76 25.68 -14.61
C TRP A 33 -11.00 26.07 -15.87
N ILE A 34 -9.71 25.74 -16.04
CA ILE A 34 -8.94 26.14 -17.24
C ILE A 34 -9.20 25.12 -18.36
N SER A 35 -9.76 25.58 -19.49
CA SER A 35 -10.03 24.74 -20.65
C SER A 35 -8.77 24.34 -21.41
N VAL A 36 -8.85 23.23 -22.15
CA VAL A 36 -7.80 22.77 -23.08
C VAL A 36 -7.43 23.87 -24.07
N SER A 37 -8.43 24.57 -24.62
CA SER A 37 -8.22 25.67 -25.56
C SER A 37 -7.42 26.85 -24.98
N THR A 38 -7.59 27.14 -23.69
CA THR A 38 -6.81 28.17 -22.99
C THR A 38 -5.38 27.71 -22.71
N LEU A 39 -5.18 26.41 -22.47
CA LEU A 39 -3.85 25.84 -22.28
C LEU A 39 -3.02 25.88 -23.57
N ASP A 40 -3.63 25.61 -24.71
CA ASP A 40 -2.96 25.71 -26.01
C ASP A 40 -2.47 27.14 -26.26
N LYS A 41 -3.30 28.15 -25.96
CA LYS A 41 -2.91 29.57 -26.02
C LYS A 41 -1.81 29.93 -25.02
N ILE A 42 -1.82 29.34 -23.82
CA ILE A 42 -0.74 29.54 -22.83
C ILE A 42 0.58 28.95 -23.34
N GLN A 43 0.52 27.79 -23.99
CA GLN A 43 1.68 27.15 -24.59
C GLN A 43 2.20 27.97 -25.78
N GLU A 44 1.32 28.46 -26.65
CA GLU A 44 1.69 29.37 -27.73
C GLU A 44 2.38 30.64 -27.18
N ARG A 45 1.84 31.24 -26.12
CA ARG A 45 2.48 32.38 -25.43
C ARG A 45 3.89 32.05 -24.94
N ARG A 46 4.10 30.84 -24.39
CA ARG A 46 5.44 30.39 -23.95
C ARG A 46 6.39 30.27 -25.13
N ASN A 47 5.95 29.66 -26.23
CA ASN A 47 6.75 29.55 -27.45
C ASN A 47 7.17 30.93 -27.99
N ARG A 48 6.23 31.91 -28.01
CA ARG A 48 6.53 33.30 -28.39
C ARG A 48 7.49 34.00 -27.42
N LYS A 49 7.42 33.66 -26.12
CA LYS A 49 8.37 34.18 -25.12
C LYS A 49 9.79 33.64 -25.35
N THR A 50 9.91 32.38 -25.72
CA THR A 50 11.19 31.76 -26.11
C THR A 50 11.77 32.42 -27.37
N ALA A 51 10.93 32.73 -28.36
CA ALA A 51 11.35 33.46 -29.56
C ALA A 51 11.92 34.86 -29.25
N ILE A 52 11.36 35.58 -28.28
CA ILE A 52 11.92 36.87 -27.80
C ILE A 52 13.32 36.67 -27.19
N ASN A 53 13.50 35.63 -26.38
CA ASN A 53 14.77 35.37 -25.71
C ASN A 53 15.87 34.94 -26.70
N ASN A 54 15.49 34.28 -27.80
CA ASN A 54 16.43 33.79 -28.82
C ASN A 54 16.69 34.79 -29.96
N SER A 55 16.01 35.95 -29.98
CA SER A 55 16.17 36.97 -31.03
C SER A 55 17.54 37.64 -30.94
N ARG A 56 18.29 37.68 -32.06
CA ARG A 56 19.66 38.21 -32.11
C ARG A 56 19.72 39.68 -32.53
N THR A 57 18.71 40.16 -33.25
CA THR A 57 18.64 41.55 -33.71
C THR A 57 17.52 42.35 -33.03
N ARG A 58 17.66 43.68 -33.04
CA ARG A 58 16.67 44.61 -32.45
C ARG A 58 15.31 44.56 -33.18
N ALA A 59 15.32 44.35 -34.49
CA ALA A 59 14.11 44.26 -35.32
C ALA A 59 13.34 42.96 -35.07
N GLU A 60 14.03 41.81 -35.02
CA GLU A 60 13.43 40.51 -34.69
C GLU A 60 12.80 40.52 -33.29
N LYS A 61 13.52 41.10 -32.32
CA LYS A 61 13.02 41.22 -30.94
C LYS A 61 11.76 42.07 -30.86
N ALA A 62 11.67 43.16 -31.62
CA ALA A 62 10.48 44.01 -31.68
C ALA A 62 9.28 43.26 -32.28
N LYS A 63 9.49 42.49 -33.35
CA LYS A 63 8.44 41.66 -33.99
C LYS A 63 7.94 40.56 -33.04
N ALA A 64 8.85 39.79 -32.44
CA ALA A 64 8.51 38.74 -31.48
C ALA A 64 7.79 39.30 -30.24
N GLN A 65 8.15 40.51 -29.81
CA GLN A 65 7.48 41.20 -28.71
C GLN A 65 6.06 41.64 -29.05
N ALA A 66 5.81 42.10 -30.28
CA ALA A 66 4.46 42.43 -30.74
C ALA A 66 3.56 41.18 -30.79
N GLU A 67 4.07 40.08 -31.37
CA GLU A 67 3.35 38.79 -31.43
C GLU A 67 3.06 38.23 -30.03
N TYR A 68 4.04 38.24 -29.12
CA TYR A 68 3.83 37.84 -27.73
C TYR A 68 2.75 38.68 -27.04
N THR A 69 2.72 39.98 -27.30
CA THR A 69 1.75 40.89 -26.68
C THR A 69 0.33 40.54 -27.11
N GLU A 70 0.14 40.19 -28.37
CA GLU A 70 -1.18 39.80 -28.89
C GLU A 70 -1.63 38.45 -28.32
N VAL A 71 -0.78 37.42 -28.35
CA VAL A 71 -1.09 36.12 -27.76
C VAL A 71 -1.33 36.25 -26.25
N ASN A 72 -0.60 37.11 -25.54
CA ASN A 72 -0.83 37.37 -24.12
C ASN A 72 -2.20 38.03 -23.86
N LYS A 73 -2.69 38.91 -24.74
CA LYS A 73 -4.07 39.44 -24.64
C LYS A 73 -5.10 38.33 -24.82
N GLN A 74 -4.90 37.45 -25.81
CA GLN A 74 -5.79 36.32 -26.08
C GLN A 74 -5.83 35.35 -24.89
N VAL A 75 -4.67 35.02 -24.31
CA VAL A 75 -4.58 34.21 -23.08
C VAL A 75 -5.34 34.87 -21.93
N LYS A 76 -5.14 36.17 -21.68
CA LYS A 76 -5.87 36.89 -20.61
C LYS A 76 -7.38 36.87 -20.84
N ARG A 77 -7.85 37.00 -22.08
CA ARG A 77 -9.29 36.91 -22.42
C ARG A 77 -9.83 35.50 -22.18
N SER A 78 -9.13 34.48 -22.67
CA SER A 78 -9.51 33.06 -22.53
C SER A 78 -9.60 32.64 -21.06
N ILE A 79 -8.61 33.03 -20.25
CA ILE A 79 -8.59 32.77 -18.79
C ILE A 79 -9.79 33.43 -18.09
N ARG A 80 -10.17 34.65 -18.47
CA ARG A 80 -11.32 35.33 -17.85
C ARG A 80 -12.64 34.65 -18.22
N LEU A 81 -12.78 34.20 -19.47
CA LEU A 81 -13.97 33.47 -19.93
C LEU A 81 -14.12 32.14 -19.20
N ASP A 82 -13.05 31.36 -19.15
CA ASP A 82 -12.99 30.08 -18.45
C ASP A 82 -13.34 30.24 -16.95
N LYS A 83 -12.74 31.24 -16.30
CA LYS A 83 -13.04 31.54 -14.89
C LYS A 83 -14.48 31.96 -14.67
N ARG A 84 -15.04 32.78 -15.57
CA ARG A 84 -16.44 33.23 -15.50
C ARG A 84 -17.38 32.04 -15.62
N LYS A 85 -17.19 31.22 -16.65
CA LYS A 85 -17.99 30.02 -16.90
C LYS A 85 -18.00 29.08 -15.69
N PHE A 86 -16.83 28.82 -15.11
CA PHE A 86 -16.73 27.99 -13.91
C PHE A 86 -17.48 28.56 -12.69
N VAL A 87 -17.41 29.88 -12.47
CA VAL A 87 -18.17 30.52 -11.39
C VAL A 87 -19.68 30.44 -11.66
N GLU A 88 -20.11 30.63 -12.90
CA GLU A 88 -21.50 30.47 -13.32
C GLU A 88 -22.00 29.03 -13.10
N ASP A 89 -21.24 28.02 -13.52
CA ASP A 89 -21.57 26.60 -13.33
C ASP A 89 -21.67 26.23 -11.84
N LEU A 90 -20.76 26.73 -11.01
CA LEU A 90 -20.82 26.55 -9.55
C LEU A 90 -22.04 27.25 -8.94
N ALA A 91 -22.36 28.47 -9.37
CA ALA A 91 -23.54 29.19 -8.90
C ALA A 91 -24.83 28.45 -9.28
N MET A 92 -24.93 27.93 -10.50
CA MET A 92 -26.07 27.10 -10.93
C MET A 92 -26.18 25.81 -10.12
N THR A 93 -25.04 25.17 -9.80
CA THR A 93 -25.01 23.97 -8.96
C THR A 93 -25.48 24.27 -7.54
N ALA A 94 -25.07 25.41 -6.97
CA ALA A 94 -25.52 25.85 -5.66
C ALA A 94 -27.02 26.15 -5.65
N ASP A 95 -27.55 26.86 -6.65
CA ASP A 95 -28.98 27.16 -6.77
C ASP A 95 -29.82 25.88 -6.89
N LYS A 96 -29.39 24.95 -7.74
CA LYS A 96 -30.04 23.63 -7.86
C LYS A 96 -30.04 22.86 -6.54
N ALA A 97 -28.90 22.81 -5.86
CA ALA A 97 -28.78 22.14 -4.57
C ALA A 97 -29.69 22.74 -3.49
N ALA A 98 -29.87 24.07 -3.49
CA ALA A 98 -30.80 24.75 -2.60
C ALA A 98 -32.26 24.37 -2.90
N ARG A 99 -32.67 24.35 -4.18
CA ARG A 99 -34.03 23.95 -4.59
C ARG A 99 -34.36 22.50 -4.25
N GLU A 100 -33.37 21.61 -4.33
CA GLU A 100 -33.50 20.18 -4.03
C GLU A 100 -33.35 19.85 -2.53
N GLY A 101 -33.09 20.85 -1.67
CA GLY A 101 -32.87 20.64 -0.24
C GLY A 101 -31.54 19.94 0.11
N ASN A 102 -30.60 19.84 -0.82
CA ASN A 102 -29.30 19.21 -0.62
C ASN A 102 -28.31 20.18 0.06
N MET A 103 -28.50 20.38 1.37
CA MET A 103 -27.72 21.32 2.19
C MET A 103 -26.21 21.06 2.17
N ARG A 104 -25.80 19.79 2.04
CA ARG A 104 -24.38 19.42 1.97
C ARG A 104 -23.74 19.91 0.67
N LEU A 105 -24.38 19.64 -0.47
CA LEU A 105 -23.88 20.09 -1.77
C LEU A 105 -23.88 21.61 -1.87
N LEU A 106 -24.92 22.28 -1.34
CA LEU A 106 -24.99 23.74 -1.28
C LEU A 106 -23.80 24.34 -0.50
N TYR A 107 -23.52 23.80 0.69
CA TYR A 107 -22.42 24.26 1.54
C TYR A 107 -21.05 24.05 0.89
N ASP A 108 -20.80 22.86 0.34
CA ASP A 108 -19.54 22.52 -0.34
C ASP A 108 -19.30 23.41 -1.58
N THR A 109 -20.36 23.66 -2.37
CA THR A 109 -20.30 24.51 -3.57
C THR A 109 -20.07 25.98 -3.23
N THR A 110 -20.69 26.46 -2.14
CA THR A 110 -20.50 27.83 -1.63
C THR A 110 -19.07 28.05 -1.13
N LYS A 111 -18.47 27.05 -0.46
CA LYS A 111 -17.05 27.09 -0.08
C LYS A 111 -16.10 27.13 -1.28
N LYS A 112 -16.41 26.37 -2.34
CA LYS A 112 -15.67 26.43 -3.62
C LYS A 112 -15.72 27.82 -4.24
N LEU A 113 -16.91 28.43 -4.30
CA LEU A 113 -17.11 29.80 -4.81
C LEU A 113 -16.35 30.85 -3.99
N ALA A 114 -16.32 30.72 -2.66
CA ALA A 114 -15.62 31.64 -1.77
C ALA A 114 -14.08 31.54 -1.83
N GLY A 115 -13.52 30.62 -2.63
CA GLY A 115 -12.07 30.40 -2.72
C GLY A 115 -11.45 29.77 -1.47
N LYS A 116 -12.27 29.31 -0.52
CA LYS A 116 -11.85 28.65 0.73
C LYS A 116 -11.81 27.12 0.59
N PHE A 117 -11.59 26.62 -0.63
CA PHE A 117 -11.52 25.19 -0.88
C PHE A 117 -10.09 24.68 -0.71
N ASN A 118 -9.64 24.68 0.53
CA ASN A 118 -8.94 23.49 1.00
C ASN A 118 -10.05 22.59 1.52
N LYS A 119 -10.02 21.28 1.26
CA LYS A 119 -10.67 20.38 2.23
C LYS A 119 -9.77 20.50 3.46
N PRO A 120 -10.10 21.26 4.51
CA PRO A 120 -9.34 21.13 5.74
C PRO A 120 -9.41 19.65 6.13
N GLU A 121 -8.25 19.09 6.49
CA GLU A 121 -8.23 17.77 7.13
C GLU A 121 -9.19 17.81 8.31
N ARG A 122 -9.99 16.75 8.45
CA ARG A 122 -11.01 16.72 9.50
C ARG A 122 -10.29 16.77 10.85
N PRO A 123 -10.80 17.57 11.81
CA PRO A 123 -10.24 17.55 13.15
C PRO A 123 -10.25 16.13 13.71
N ILE A 124 -9.12 15.72 14.27
CA ILE A 124 -9.00 14.44 14.99
C ILE A 124 -8.95 14.69 16.49
N LYS A 125 -9.28 13.70 17.30
CA LYS A 125 -9.26 13.81 18.75
C LYS A 125 -7.89 13.42 19.30
N ASN A 126 -7.45 14.17 20.30
CA ASN A 126 -6.36 13.73 21.17
C ASN A 126 -6.83 12.55 22.05
N LYS A 127 -5.92 11.97 22.84
CA LYS A 127 -6.25 10.86 23.76
C LYS A 127 -7.32 11.21 24.80
N SER A 128 -7.42 12.46 25.20
CA SER A 128 -8.46 12.96 26.12
C SER A 128 -9.81 13.24 25.46
N GLY A 129 -9.95 12.94 24.15
CA GLY A 129 -11.19 13.17 23.39
C GLY A 129 -11.40 14.60 22.90
N LYS A 130 -10.45 15.52 23.13
CA LYS A 130 -10.53 16.91 22.68
C LYS A 130 -10.16 17.01 21.19
N PRO A 131 -10.91 17.76 20.36
CA PRO A 131 -10.58 17.95 18.96
C PRO A 131 -9.30 18.78 18.79
N ILE A 132 -8.45 18.31 17.89
CA ILE A 132 -7.23 18.94 17.38
C ILE A 132 -7.55 19.48 15.99
N THR A 133 -7.41 20.79 15.82
CA THR A 133 -7.67 21.48 14.55
C THR A 133 -6.39 21.86 13.82
N GLU A 134 -5.30 22.09 14.55
CA GLU A 134 -4.01 22.51 13.98
C GLU A 134 -3.30 21.35 13.29
N VAL A 135 -2.86 21.56 12.04
CA VAL A 135 -2.28 20.48 11.20
C VAL A 135 -1.02 19.88 11.82
N HIS A 136 -0.18 20.70 12.46
CA HIS A 136 1.01 20.22 13.14
C HIS A 136 0.65 19.27 14.30
N GLU A 137 -0.25 19.68 15.18
CA GLU A 137 -0.70 18.83 16.29
C GLU A 137 -1.39 17.56 15.79
N GLN A 138 -2.12 17.62 14.66
CA GLN A 138 -2.69 16.42 14.05
C GLN A 138 -1.60 15.46 13.56
N ARG A 139 -0.51 15.98 12.96
CA ARG A 139 0.65 15.18 12.53
C ARG A 139 1.29 14.46 13.72
N ASP A 140 1.52 15.18 14.81
CA ASP A 140 2.12 14.61 16.03
C ASP A 140 1.24 13.52 16.61
N ARG A 141 -0.07 13.78 16.69
CA ARG A 141 -1.06 12.79 17.14
C ARG A 141 -1.08 11.53 16.28
N TRP A 142 -0.90 11.68 14.96
CA TRP A 142 -0.80 10.54 14.04
C TRP A 142 0.48 9.73 14.27
N VAL A 143 1.63 10.41 14.44
CA VAL A 143 2.90 9.73 14.76
C VAL A 143 2.77 8.98 16.07
N GLU A 144 2.26 9.64 17.12
CA GLU A 144 2.00 9.02 18.43
C GLU A 144 1.12 7.77 18.28
N HIS A 145 0.00 7.87 17.57
CA HIS A 145 -0.93 6.75 17.37
C HIS A 145 -0.25 5.54 16.72
N PHE A 146 0.45 5.74 15.60
CA PHE A 146 1.05 4.64 14.86
C PHE A 146 2.31 4.09 15.54
N GLN A 147 3.04 4.94 16.26
CA GLN A 147 4.18 4.49 17.05
C GLN A 147 3.72 3.56 18.18
N GLU A 148 2.61 3.85 18.84
CA GLU A 148 2.02 2.95 19.85
C GLU A 148 1.47 1.66 19.23
N LEU A 149 0.81 1.77 18.08
CA LEU A 149 0.23 0.64 17.37
C LEU A 149 1.28 -0.36 16.86
N LEU A 150 2.37 0.13 16.29
CA LEU A 150 3.35 -0.67 15.54
C LEU A 150 4.65 -0.93 16.31
N ASN A 151 4.65 -0.63 17.61
CA ASN A 151 5.76 -0.93 18.51
C ASN A 151 5.23 -1.49 19.84
N THR A 152 4.34 -2.48 19.75
CA THR A 152 3.86 -3.18 20.94
C THR A 152 5.01 -3.91 21.65
N PRO A 153 5.00 -3.98 22.99
CA PRO A 153 6.01 -4.74 23.71
C PRO A 153 5.99 -6.22 23.34
N ALA A 154 7.15 -6.86 23.51
CA ALA A 154 7.30 -8.31 23.45
C ALA A 154 6.24 -9.03 24.32
N PRO A 155 5.75 -10.21 23.89
CA PRO A 155 4.93 -11.04 24.76
C PRO A 155 5.75 -11.47 25.99
N LEU A 156 5.12 -11.45 27.16
CA LEU A 156 5.77 -11.81 28.44
C LEU A 156 6.27 -13.26 28.44
N ASN A 157 5.48 -14.16 27.85
CA ASN A 157 5.77 -15.59 27.74
C ASN A 157 5.80 -15.99 26.27
N PRO A 158 6.93 -15.80 25.56
CA PRO A 158 7.03 -16.21 24.17
C PRO A 158 7.01 -17.74 24.05
N PRO A 159 6.33 -18.30 23.03
CA PRO A 159 6.33 -19.74 22.79
C PRO A 159 7.72 -20.22 22.37
N VAL A 160 8.10 -21.43 22.83
CA VAL A 160 9.33 -22.09 22.41
C VAL A 160 9.07 -22.84 21.11
N ILE A 161 9.45 -22.23 19.99
CA ILE A 161 9.29 -22.80 18.65
C ILE A 161 10.57 -23.52 18.24
N LYS A 162 10.46 -24.83 17.97
CA LYS A 162 11.56 -25.64 17.43
C LYS A 162 11.58 -25.53 15.91
N ALA A 163 12.77 -25.33 15.34
CA ALA A 163 12.96 -25.39 13.90
C ALA A 163 12.65 -26.79 13.35
N ALA A 164 12.26 -26.87 12.08
CA ALA A 164 12.13 -28.14 11.38
C ALA A 164 13.48 -28.88 11.36
N ALA A 165 13.43 -30.21 11.38
CA ALA A 165 14.63 -31.04 11.27
C ALA A 165 15.28 -30.91 9.88
N THR A 166 14.48 -30.64 8.85
CA THR A 166 14.93 -30.53 7.46
C THR A 166 14.29 -29.32 6.80
N ASP A 167 15.05 -28.66 5.92
CA ASP A 167 14.51 -27.59 5.09
C ASP A 167 13.58 -28.15 4.01
N LEU A 168 12.54 -27.39 3.68
CA LEU A 168 11.71 -27.61 2.49
C LEU A 168 12.55 -27.43 1.22
N PRO A 169 12.15 -28.04 0.08
CA PRO A 169 12.84 -27.92 -1.20
C PRO A 169 12.64 -26.53 -1.85
N ILE A 170 13.04 -25.48 -1.15
CA ILE A 170 13.01 -24.09 -1.59
C ILE A 170 14.41 -23.74 -2.11
N SER A 171 14.49 -23.30 -3.38
CA SER A 171 15.77 -22.92 -3.98
C SER A 171 16.42 -21.75 -3.22
N THR A 172 17.66 -21.95 -2.80
CA THR A 172 18.55 -20.96 -2.18
C THR A 172 19.50 -20.30 -3.18
N ASP A 173 19.35 -20.60 -4.47
CA ASP A 173 20.12 -19.97 -5.54
C ASP A 173 19.63 -18.54 -5.83
N PRO A 174 20.48 -17.63 -6.34
CA PRO A 174 20.04 -16.29 -6.73
C PRO A 174 18.82 -16.30 -7.68
N PRO A 175 17.90 -15.31 -7.56
CA PRO A 175 16.77 -15.16 -8.46
C PRO A 175 17.14 -15.19 -9.93
N THR A 176 16.48 -16.04 -10.71
CA THR A 176 16.70 -16.09 -12.16
C THR A 176 16.00 -14.94 -12.88
N GLY A 177 16.49 -14.56 -14.06
CA GLY A 177 15.79 -13.60 -14.90
C GLY A 177 14.34 -14.00 -15.23
N LYS A 178 14.04 -15.31 -15.33
CA LYS A 178 12.67 -15.80 -15.58
C LYS A 178 11.74 -15.49 -14.40
N GLU A 179 12.18 -15.74 -13.17
CA GLU A 179 11.42 -15.44 -11.96
C GLU A 179 11.16 -13.94 -11.82
N ILE A 180 12.17 -13.11 -12.12
CA ILE A 180 12.06 -11.66 -12.08
C ILE A 180 11.03 -11.16 -13.10
N LYS A 181 11.09 -11.63 -14.36
CA LYS A 181 10.09 -11.28 -15.39
C LYS A 181 8.68 -11.67 -14.96
N MET A 182 8.52 -12.86 -14.37
CA MET A 182 7.24 -13.33 -13.88
C MET A 182 6.72 -12.45 -12.74
N ALA A 183 7.58 -12.08 -11.79
CA ALA A 183 7.24 -11.19 -10.70
C ALA A 183 6.82 -9.79 -11.20
N ILE A 184 7.54 -9.20 -12.15
CA ILE A 184 7.19 -7.90 -12.77
C ILE A 184 5.78 -7.95 -13.39
N ARG A 185 5.46 -9.03 -14.12
CA ARG A 185 4.13 -9.21 -14.74
C ARG A 185 3.01 -9.27 -13.70
N GLN A 186 3.27 -9.86 -12.54
CA GLN A 186 2.29 -10.06 -11.47
C GLN A 186 2.01 -8.81 -10.62
N ILE A 187 2.92 -7.82 -10.60
CA ILE A 187 2.65 -6.54 -9.92
C ILE A 187 1.49 -5.82 -10.61
N LYS A 188 0.57 -5.21 -9.87
CA LYS A 188 -0.56 -4.47 -10.44
C LYS A 188 -0.14 -3.06 -10.88
N SER A 189 -0.58 -2.66 -12.07
CA SER A 189 -0.47 -1.27 -12.54
C SER A 189 -1.59 -0.40 -11.93
N GLY A 190 -1.46 0.92 -12.01
CA GLY A 190 -2.41 1.89 -11.49
C GLY A 190 -2.36 2.03 -9.97
N LYS A 191 -1.24 1.67 -9.35
CA LYS A 191 -1.02 1.76 -7.90
C LYS A 191 -0.04 2.87 -7.57
N SER A 192 -0.19 3.46 -6.39
CA SER A 192 0.71 4.50 -5.90
C SER A 192 2.13 3.95 -5.70
N ALA A 193 3.13 4.74 -6.12
CA ALA A 193 4.54 4.46 -5.86
C ALA A 193 4.88 4.66 -4.38
N GLY A 194 5.97 4.03 -3.94
CA GLY A 194 6.55 4.24 -2.61
C GLY A 194 7.45 5.48 -2.54
N PRO A 195 8.32 5.57 -1.50
CA PRO A 195 9.26 6.67 -1.34
C PRO A 195 10.26 6.85 -2.50
N ASP A 196 10.52 5.79 -3.25
CA ASP A 196 11.37 5.81 -4.45
C ASP A 196 10.71 6.51 -5.66
N ASN A 197 9.40 6.77 -5.60
CA ASN A 197 8.60 7.40 -6.65
C ASN A 197 8.70 6.69 -8.03
N ILE A 198 9.02 5.39 -8.03
CA ILE A 198 9.05 4.57 -9.25
C ILE A 198 7.70 3.85 -9.39
N PRO A 199 6.90 4.13 -10.43
CA PRO A 199 5.64 3.45 -10.66
C PRO A 199 5.85 2.06 -11.27
N ALA A 200 4.87 1.15 -11.09
CA ALA A 200 4.95 -0.21 -11.64
C ALA A 200 4.97 -0.23 -13.18
N GLU A 201 4.36 0.78 -13.81
CA GLU A 201 4.33 1.00 -15.25
C GLU A 201 5.73 1.14 -15.82
N ALA A 202 6.63 1.85 -15.12
CA ALA A 202 8.01 2.04 -15.58
C ALA A 202 8.73 0.70 -15.72
N LEU A 203 8.48 -0.24 -14.81
CA LEU A 203 9.09 -1.57 -14.84
C LEU A 203 8.49 -2.48 -15.91
N LYS A 204 7.27 -2.17 -16.36
CA LYS A 204 6.50 -2.98 -17.30
C LYS A 204 6.66 -2.54 -18.75
N THR A 205 7.18 -1.33 -19.01
CA THR A 205 7.40 -0.81 -20.37
C THR A 205 8.35 -1.70 -21.16
N ASP A 206 9.50 -2.05 -20.56
CA ASP A 206 10.43 -3.03 -21.10
C ASP A 206 10.83 -4.02 -20.00
N ILE A 207 10.07 -5.11 -19.92
CA ILE A 207 10.28 -6.17 -18.93
C ILE A 207 11.64 -6.86 -19.15
N GLU A 208 12.12 -6.94 -20.38
CA GLU A 208 13.38 -7.63 -20.69
C GLU A 208 14.58 -6.83 -20.18
N ALA A 209 14.64 -5.54 -20.53
CA ALA A 209 15.68 -4.64 -20.05
C ALA A 209 15.62 -4.49 -18.52
N THR A 210 14.42 -4.23 -17.98
CA THR A 210 14.23 -4.09 -16.53
C THR A 210 14.65 -5.35 -15.78
N SER A 211 14.29 -6.53 -16.28
CA SER A 211 14.70 -7.79 -15.65
C SER A 211 16.21 -7.98 -15.62
N LYS A 212 16.94 -7.56 -16.65
CA LYS A 212 18.41 -7.68 -16.67
C LYS A 212 19.05 -6.78 -15.61
N ILE A 213 18.55 -5.55 -15.49
CA ILE A 213 19.02 -4.58 -14.49
C ILE A 213 18.71 -5.09 -13.08
N LEU A 214 17.46 -5.50 -12.82
CA LEU A 214 17.05 -6.03 -11.52
C LEU A 214 17.79 -7.32 -11.15
N HIS A 215 18.17 -8.15 -12.12
CA HIS A 215 18.92 -9.38 -11.85
C HIS A 215 20.31 -9.09 -11.25
N ILE A 216 20.98 -8.02 -11.66
CA ILE A 216 22.26 -7.60 -11.08
C ILE A 216 22.06 -7.22 -9.61
N LEU A 217 21.05 -6.37 -9.33
CA LEU A 217 20.71 -5.94 -7.98
C LEU A 217 20.29 -7.11 -7.09
N PHE A 218 19.39 -7.96 -7.57
CA PHE A 218 18.83 -9.06 -6.78
C PHE A 218 19.90 -10.10 -6.46
N ARG A 219 20.85 -10.34 -7.38
CA ARG A 219 22.01 -11.19 -7.09
C ARG A 219 22.85 -10.62 -5.95
N LYS A 220 23.09 -9.31 -5.95
CA LYS A 220 23.85 -8.63 -4.88
C LYS A 220 23.13 -8.67 -3.54
N ILE A 221 21.82 -8.39 -3.53
CA ILE A 221 20.96 -8.59 -2.35
C ILE A 221 21.05 -10.03 -1.84
N TRP A 222 21.10 -11.01 -2.75
CA TRP A 222 21.16 -12.43 -2.39
C TRP A 222 22.52 -12.87 -1.83
N GLU A 223 23.60 -12.32 -2.37
CA GLU A 223 24.98 -12.56 -1.91
C GLU A 223 25.21 -11.93 -0.52
N GLU A 224 24.77 -10.68 -0.35
CA GLU A 224 24.99 -9.89 0.87
C GLU A 224 23.92 -10.15 1.95
N GLU A 225 22.78 -10.74 1.59
CA GLU A 225 21.59 -10.90 2.45
C GLU A 225 21.07 -9.56 3.01
N GLN A 226 21.32 -8.47 2.27
CA GLN A 226 20.93 -7.10 2.61
C GLN A 226 20.05 -6.51 1.51
N VAL A 227 18.93 -5.90 1.88
CA VAL A 227 18.11 -5.08 0.97
C VAL A 227 18.52 -3.60 1.07
N PRO A 228 18.30 -2.80 0.00
CA PRO A 228 18.58 -1.37 0.02
C PRO A 228 17.90 -0.65 1.19
N ALA A 229 18.59 0.31 1.80
CA ALA A 229 18.06 1.14 2.87
C ALA A 229 16.78 1.87 2.46
N ASP A 230 16.70 2.34 1.21
CA ASP A 230 15.49 2.95 0.64
C ASP A 230 14.25 2.03 0.68
N TRP A 231 14.45 0.71 0.63
CA TRP A 231 13.34 -0.26 0.70
C TRP A 231 12.85 -0.49 2.13
N LYS A 232 13.62 -0.01 3.11
CA LYS A 232 13.27 0.03 4.53
C LYS A 232 12.58 1.35 4.91
N GLU A 233 12.30 2.23 3.95
CA GLU A 233 11.45 3.40 4.16
C GLU A 233 10.05 3.17 3.57
N GLY A 234 9.02 3.57 4.31
CA GLY A 234 7.62 3.45 3.90
C GLY A 234 6.81 4.73 4.12
N TYR A 235 5.82 4.98 3.27
CA TYR A 235 4.82 6.04 3.51
C TYR A 235 3.50 5.46 3.99
N PHE A 236 3.03 5.89 5.15
CA PHE A 236 1.72 5.52 5.67
C PHE A 236 0.63 6.43 5.09
N ILE A 237 -0.33 5.78 4.43
CA ILE A 237 -1.58 6.38 3.98
C ILE A 237 -2.69 5.91 4.90
N LYS A 238 -3.51 6.85 5.36
CA LYS A 238 -4.66 6.59 6.23
C LYS A 238 -5.92 6.40 5.39
N ILE A 239 -6.61 5.29 5.59
CA ILE A 239 -7.87 4.98 4.90
C ILE A 239 -8.99 4.89 5.95
N PRO A 240 -10.06 5.69 5.81
CA PRO A 240 -11.25 5.58 6.64
C PRO A 240 -11.81 4.14 6.70
N LYS A 241 -11.92 3.58 7.92
CA LYS A 241 -12.58 2.29 8.21
C LYS A 241 -14.01 2.48 8.72
N LYS A 242 -14.26 3.47 9.57
CA LYS A 242 -15.59 3.78 10.14
C LYS A 242 -16.10 5.15 9.72
N VAL A 243 -17.38 5.44 9.99
CA VAL A 243 -18.04 6.71 9.65
C VAL A 243 -17.49 7.88 10.48
N ASP A 244 -17.26 7.67 11.77
CA ASP A 244 -16.64 8.67 12.64
C ASP A 244 -15.14 8.76 12.34
N LEU A 245 -14.73 9.87 11.72
CA LEU A 245 -13.35 10.14 11.34
C LEU A 245 -12.60 10.99 12.36
N SER A 246 -13.21 11.27 13.51
CA SER A 246 -12.57 12.04 14.57
C SER A 246 -11.58 11.20 15.39
N ASN A 247 -11.72 9.87 15.42
CA ASN A 247 -10.79 8.98 16.14
C ASN A 247 -9.76 8.37 15.17
N CYS A 248 -8.49 8.36 15.56
CA CYS A 248 -7.40 7.73 14.82
C CYS A 248 -7.62 6.22 14.59
N GLU A 249 -8.21 5.51 15.56
CA GLU A 249 -8.49 4.06 15.48
C GLU A 249 -9.49 3.68 14.38
N ASN A 250 -10.25 4.66 13.90
CA ASN A 250 -11.22 4.47 12.83
C ASN A 250 -10.58 4.55 11.44
N TYR A 251 -9.25 4.58 11.38
CA TYR A 251 -8.48 4.53 10.15
C TYR A 251 -7.68 3.24 10.09
N ARG A 252 -7.55 2.72 8.87
CA ARG A 252 -6.62 1.67 8.51
C ARG A 252 -5.41 2.30 7.86
N ASP A 253 -4.22 1.86 8.22
CA ASP A 253 -2.99 2.23 7.54
C ASP A 253 -2.73 1.33 6.33
N ILE A 254 -2.13 1.93 5.30
CA ILE A 254 -1.50 1.21 4.21
C ILE A 254 -0.09 1.75 4.05
N THR A 255 0.89 0.85 4.05
CA THR A 255 2.28 1.21 3.76
C THR A 255 2.54 1.21 2.26
N LEU A 256 2.89 2.36 1.70
CA LEU A 256 3.48 2.45 0.38
C LEU A 256 4.97 2.16 0.49
N LEU A 257 5.37 1.02 -0.09
CA LEU A 257 6.76 0.54 -0.16
C LEU A 257 7.28 0.65 -1.59
N SER A 258 8.62 0.60 -1.74
CA SER A 258 9.29 0.52 -3.04
C SER A 258 8.65 -0.53 -3.95
N VAL A 259 8.39 -0.14 -5.21
CA VAL A 259 7.83 -1.08 -6.19
C VAL A 259 8.85 -2.15 -6.57
N LEU A 260 10.15 -1.81 -6.64
CA LEU A 260 11.21 -2.77 -6.92
C LEU A 260 11.37 -3.75 -5.75
N GLY A 261 11.26 -3.26 -4.51
CA GLY A 261 11.18 -4.13 -3.32
C GLY A 261 9.97 -5.06 -3.35
N LYS A 262 8.81 -4.61 -3.85
CA LYS A 262 7.64 -5.48 -4.07
C LYS A 262 7.88 -6.55 -5.13
N VAL A 263 8.62 -6.25 -6.20
CA VAL A 263 9.02 -7.25 -7.21
C VAL A 263 9.90 -8.32 -6.55
N PHE A 264 10.88 -7.92 -5.73
CA PHE A 264 11.72 -8.85 -4.99
C PHE A 264 10.92 -9.73 -4.02
N ASN A 265 10.05 -9.12 -3.22
CA ASN A 265 9.16 -9.85 -2.31
C ASN A 265 8.22 -10.81 -3.06
N ARG A 266 7.84 -10.47 -4.30
CA ARG A 266 7.03 -11.35 -5.15
C ARG A 266 7.83 -12.57 -5.64
N VAL A 267 9.12 -12.42 -5.94
CA VAL A 267 10.00 -13.56 -6.23
C VAL A 267 10.07 -14.49 -5.03
N LEU A 268 10.35 -13.95 -3.84
CA LEU A 268 10.38 -14.74 -2.60
C LEU A 268 9.06 -15.47 -2.35
N LEU A 269 7.94 -14.75 -2.45
CA LEU A 269 6.62 -15.33 -2.26
C LEU A 269 6.35 -16.49 -3.23
N ASN A 270 6.70 -16.34 -4.51
CA ASN A 270 6.50 -17.41 -5.49
C ASN A 270 7.32 -18.67 -5.18
N ARG A 271 8.50 -18.54 -4.56
CA ARG A 271 9.31 -19.69 -4.12
C ARG A 271 8.79 -20.34 -2.86
N LEU A 272 8.22 -19.55 -1.95
CA LEU A 272 7.76 -20.01 -0.64
C LEU A 272 6.37 -20.64 -0.70
N LYS A 273 5.51 -20.13 -1.57
CA LYS A 273 4.09 -20.46 -1.57
C LYS A 273 3.84 -21.95 -1.77
N ASP A 274 4.27 -22.52 -2.89
CA ASP A 274 3.92 -23.91 -3.21
C ASP A 274 4.50 -24.94 -2.21
N PRO A 275 5.77 -24.85 -1.76
CA PRO A 275 6.30 -25.80 -0.78
C PRO A 275 5.59 -25.72 0.59
N ILE A 276 5.21 -24.52 1.02
CA ILE A 276 4.61 -24.33 2.35
C ILE A 276 3.09 -24.55 2.32
N ASP A 277 2.40 -24.23 1.22
CA ASP A 277 0.96 -24.45 1.06
C ASP A 277 0.59 -25.92 1.33
N THR A 278 1.48 -26.87 1.06
CA THR A 278 1.28 -28.31 1.37
C THR A 278 1.25 -28.65 2.86
N GLN A 279 1.77 -27.77 3.71
CA GLN A 279 1.76 -27.93 5.16
C GLN A 279 0.61 -27.17 5.83
N LEU A 280 -0.04 -26.22 5.14
CA LEU A 280 -1.09 -25.40 5.73
C LEU A 280 -2.36 -26.22 5.99
N ARG A 281 -3.11 -25.83 7.02
CA ARG A 281 -4.41 -26.43 7.33
C ARG A 281 -5.42 -26.16 6.22
N ASP A 282 -6.36 -27.08 6.04
CA ASP A 282 -7.42 -26.99 5.02
C ASP A 282 -8.51 -25.98 5.37
N GLN A 283 -8.69 -25.73 6.67
CA GLN A 283 -9.70 -24.84 7.25
C GLN A 283 -9.45 -23.36 6.93
N GLN A 284 -8.20 -23.00 6.63
CA GLN A 284 -7.82 -21.63 6.24
C GLN A 284 -8.05 -21.41 4.75
N ALA A 285 -9.00 -20.53 4.41
CA ALA A 285 -9.29 -20.14 3.03
C ALA A 285 -8.70 -18.78 2.64
N GLY A 286 -8.30 -17.96 3.60
CA GLY A 286 -7.77 -16.62 3.37
C GLY A 286 -6.49 -16.65 2.55
N PHE A 287 -6.52 -16.03 1.36
CA PHE A 287 -5.37 -15.90 0.44
C PHE A 287 -4.72 -17.23 -0.03
N CYS A 288 -5.35 -18.36 0.28
CA CYS A 288 -5.00 -19.68 -0.22
C CYS A 288 -5.48 -19.83 -1.67
N LYS A 289 -4.76 -20.64 -2.45
CA LYS A 289 -5.15 -20.93 -3.83
C LYS A 289 -6.37 -21.84 -3.82
N ASP A 290 -7.31 -21.61 -4.74
CA ASP A 290 -8.48 -22.46 -4.96
C ASP A 290 -9.41 -22.62 -3.74
N ARG A 291 -9.38 -21.66 -2.81
CA ARG A 291 -10.29 -21.56 -1.65
C ARG A 291 -10.89 -20.15 -1.60
N SER A 292 -12.17 -20.04 -1.23
CA SER A 292 -12.87 -18.75 -1.17
C SER A 292 -13.69 -18.59 0.10
N CYS A 293 -14.01 -17.33 0.44
CA CYS A 293 -14.92 -17.02 1.53
C CYS A 293 -16.31 -17.62 1.30
N THR A 294 -16.75 -17.69 0.04
CA THR A 294 -18.03 -18.30 -0.32
C THR A 294 -18.09 -19.78 0.04
N ASP A 295 -16.98 -20.50 -0.13
CA ASP A 295 -16.90 -21.93 0.23
C ASP A 295 -17.07 -22.11 1.74
N LEU A 296 -16.42 -21.27 2.55
CA LEU A 296 -16.55 -21.30 4.02
C LEU A 296 -17.97 -20.95 4.47
N ILE A 297 -18.59 -19.92 3.88
CA ILE A 297 -19.97 -19.54 4.19
C ILE A 297 -20.93 -20.68 3.85
N ALA A 298 -20.75 -21.33 2.70
CA ALA A 298 -21.56 -22.48 2.30
C ALA A 298 -21.38 -23.64 3.27
N THR A 299 -20.13 -23.99 3.62
CA THR A 299 -19.82 -25.03 4.61
C THR A 299 -20.47 -24.75 5.96
N LEU A 300 -20.31 -23.53 6.50
CA LEU A 300 -20.90 -23.16 7.78
C LEU A 300 -22.43 -23.22 7.73
N ARG A 301 -23.04 -22.79 6.61
CA ARG A 301 -24.48 -22.87 6.41
C ARG A 301 -24.96 -24.33 6.42
N PHE A 302 -24.28 -25.23 5.72
CA PHE A 302 -24.62 -26.66 5.75
C PHE A 302 -24.50 -27.26 7.15
N ILE A 303 -23.45 -26.90 7.90
CA ILE A 303 -23.27 -27.36 9.29
C ILE A 303 -24.46 -26.94 10.17
N VAL A 304 -24.89 -25.69 10.06
CA VAL A 304 -26.05 -25.18 10.79
C VAL A 304 -27.34 -25.89 10.37
N GLU A 305 -27.58 -26.04 9.07
CA GLU A 305 -28.77 -26.71 8.53
C GLU A 305 -28.85 -28.17 8.99
N GLN A 306 -27.75 -28.93 8.92
CA GLN A 306 -27.70 -30.30 9.42
C GLN A 306 -27.90 -30.37 10.93
N SER A 307 -27.28 -29.48 11.71
CA SER A 307 -27.43 -29.49 13.16
C SER A 307 -28.88 -29.29 13.59
N ILE A 308 -29.61 -28.44 12.86
CA ILE A 308 -31.06 -28.24 13.06
C ILE A 308 -31.86 -29.48 12.65
N GLU A 309 -31.59 -30.05 11.47
CA GLU A 309 -32.30 -31.24 10.94
C GLU A 309 -32.19 -32.43 11.90
N TRP A 310 -31.00 -32.66 12.46
CA TRP A 310 -30.71 -33.80 13.34
C TRP A 310 -30.90 -33.49 14.82
N ASN A 311 -31.39 -32.29 15.17
CA ASN A 311 -31.55 -31.81 16.54
C ASN A 311 -30.28 -32.00 17.41
N SER A 312 -29.12 -31.75 16.80
CA SER A 312 -27.81 -31.83 17.46
C SER A 312 -27.42 -30.46 18.02
N PRO A 313 -26.89 -30.37 19.25
CA PRO A 313 -26.36 -29.11 19.76
C PRO A 313 -25.16 -28.66 18.92
N LEU A 314 -25.17 -27.40 18.50
CA LEU A 314 -24.09 -26.72 17.80
C LEU A 314 -23.83 -25.38 18.48
N TYR A 315 -22.57 -25.09 18.77
CA TYR A 315 -22.11 -23.80 19.26
C TYR A 315 -21.13 -23.23 18.25
N ILE A 316 -21.23 -21.95 17.95
CA ILE A 316 -20.28 -21.28 17.06
C ILE A 316 -19.73 -20.06 17.79
N ASN A 317 -18.41 -19.98 17.92
CA ASN A 317 -17.74 -18.84 18.52
C ASN A 317 -16.93 -18.07 17.46
N PHE A 318 -17.32 -16.82 17.22
CA PHE A 318 -16.63 -15.94 16.28
C PHE A 318 -15.54 -15.15 17.02
N LEU A 319 -14.30 -15.31 16.58
CA LEU A 319 -13.14 -14.64 17.15
C LEU A 319 -12.65 -13.55 16.19
N ASP A 320 -12.49 -12.34 16.72
CA ASP A 320 -11.93 -11.18 16.03
C ASP A 320 -10.65 -10.73 16.75
N TYR A 321 -9.53 -10.73 16.05
CA TYR A 321 -8.24 -10.30 16.59
C TYR A 321 -8.11 -8.78 16.50
N GLU A 322 -7.93 -8.11 17.63
CA GLU A 322 -7.66 -6.69 17.62
C GLU A 322 -6.29 -6.42 16.94
N LYS A 323 -6.33 -5.77 15.77
CA LYS A 323 -5.16 -5.25 15.05
C LYS A 323 -4.11 -6.34 14.76
N ALA A 324 -4.58 -7.50 14.32
CA ALA A 324 -3.79 -8.72 14.16
C ALA A 324 -2.51 -8.54 13.34
N PHE A 325 -2.57 -7.80 12.23
CA PHE A 325 -1.41 -7.57 11.37
C PHE A 325 -0.33 -6.74 12.06
N ASP A 326 -0.72 -5.81 12.94
CA ASP A 326 0.16 -4.82 13.55
C ASP A 326 0.84 -5.35 14.82
N SER A 327 0.27 -6.38 15.43
CA SER A 327 0.69 -6.95 16.72
C SER A 327 1.65 -8.14 16.63
N VAL A 328 1.90 -8.69 15.43
CA VAL A 328 2.80 -9.86 15.27
C VAL A 328 4.21 -9.56 15.76
N ASP A 329 4.72 -10.37 16.69
CA ASP A 329 6.13 -10.32 17.11
C ASP A 329 7.03 -10.91 16.01
N ARG A 330 7.97 -10.11 15.52
CA ARG A 330 8.84 -10.49 14.41
C ARG A 330 9.81 -11.62 14.76
N ARG A 331 10.25 -11.74 16.01
CA ARG A 331 11.17 -12.81 16.45
C ARG A 331 10.48 -14.17 16.43
N ILE A 332 9.21 -14.18 16.85
CA ILE A 332 8.33 -15.36 16.71
C ILE A 332 8.17 -15.69 15.23
N LEU A 333 7.89 -14.69 14.38
CA LEU A 333 7.73 -14.90 12.94
C LEU A 333 8.96 -15.55 12.28
N TRP A 334 10.19 -15.13 12.64
CA TRP A 334 11.41 -15.76 12.11
C TRP A 334 11.56 -17.20 12.57
N SER A 335 11.19 -17.48 13.81
CA SER A 335 11.22 -18.83 14.38
C SER A 335 10.19 -19.73 13.69
N LEU A 336 9.00 -19.20 13.40
CA LEU A 336 7.97 -19.90 12.63
C LEU A 336 8.47 -20.26 11.24
N LEU A 337 9.09 -19.34 10.51
CA LEU A 337 9.65 -19.67 9.19
C LEU A 337 10.61 -20.87 9.25
N ARG A 338 11.46 -20.94 10.27
CA ARG A 338 12.34 -22.11 10.48
C ARG A 338 11.57 -23.37 10.88
N GLN A 339 10.49 -23.25 11.65
CA GLN A 339 9.60 -24.38 11.97
C GLN A 339 8.89 -24.95 10.73
N TYR A 340 8.48 -24.10 9.77
CA TYR A 340 7.93 -24.55 8.49
C TYR A 340 9.01 -25.07 7.51
N GLY A 341 10.29 -25.07 7.90
CA GLY A 341 11.40 -25.55 7.08
C GLY A 341 11.89 -24.56 6.02
N VAL A 342 11.61 -23.26 6.15
CA VAL A 342 12.12 -22.25 5.21
C VAL A 342 13.63 -22.08 5.42
N PRO A 343 14.49 -22.27 4.40
CA PRO A 343 15.94 -22.19 4.56
C PRO A 343 16.44 -20.90 5.22
N GLU A 344 17.45 -20.99 6.07
CA GLU A 344 17.97 -19.86 6.86
C GLU A 344 18.32 -18.65 6.00
N LYS A 345 18.91 -18.87 4.82
CA LYS A 345 19.23 -17.81 3.85
C LYS A 345 18.02 -16.96 3.47
N ILE A 346 16.88 -17.61 3.23
CA ILE A 346 15.63 -16.91 2.89
C ILE A 346 15.09 -16.17 4.12
N VAL A 347 15.16 -16.78 5.30
CA VAL A 347 14.76 -16.15 6.56
C VAL A 347 15.59 -14.90 6.84
N ASN A 348 16.90 -14.93 6.63
CA ASN A 348 17.78 -13.78 6.81
C ASN A 348 17.43 -12.62 5.88
N ILE A 349 17.18 -12.90 4.59
CA ILE A 349 16.77 -11.89 3.61
C ILE A 349 15.43 -11.26 4.01
N ILE A 350 14.44 -12.08 4.40
CA ILE A 350 13.14 -11.58 4.85
C ILE A 350 13.32 -10.74 6.11
N ARG A 351 14.02 -11.25 7.12
CA ARG A 351 14.34 -10.56 8.38
C ARG A 351 14.98 -9.20 8.11
N ASN A 352 16.03 -9.16 7.28
CA ASN A 352 16.72 -7.94 6.93
C ASN A 352 15.79 -6.89 6.29
N SER A 353 14.82 -7.33 5.48
CA SER A 353 13.88 -6.41 4.88
C SER A 353 12.99 -5.68 5.90
N TYR A 354 12.77 -6.30 7.08
CA TYR A 354 11.95 -5.76 8.17
C TYR A 354 12.79 -5.01 9.22
N ASP A 355 14.05 -5.38 9.41
CA ASP A 355 14.94 -4.75 10.37
C ASP A 355 15.29 -3.32 9.95
N GLY A 356 15.12 -2.37 10.87
CA GLY A 356 15.36 -0.95 10.62
C GLY A 356 14.30 -0.30 9.71
N LEU A 357 13.07 -0.85 9.67
CA LEU A 357 11.96 -0.27 8.93
C LEU A 357 11.54 1.07 9.56
N HIS A 358 11.56 2.12 8.75
CA HIS A 358 11.15 3.46 9.12
C HIS A 358 9.96 3.88 8.29
N CYS A 359 8.99 4.55 8.92
CA CYS A 359 7.83 5.06 8.22
C CYS A 359 7.64 6.56 8.46
N LYS A 360 7.07 7.23 7.47
CA LYS A 360 6.55 8.61 7.55
C LYS A 360 5.08 8.60 7.20
N ILE A 361 4.28 9.43 7.84
CA ILE A 361 2.84 9.50 7.59
C ILE A 361 2.55 10.65 6.62
N VAL A 362 1.73 10.39 5.61
CA VAL A 362 1.25 11.45 4.71
C VAL A 362 0.02 12.12 5.35
N HIS A 363 0.10 13.41 5.66
CA HIS A 363 -1.02 14.17 6.22
C HIS A 363 -1.01 15.61 5.68
N GLY A 364 -2.14 16.10 5.20
CA GLY A 364 -2.23 17.47 4.64
C GLY A 364 -1.36 17.70 3.39
N GLY A 365 -0.94 16.63 2.70
CA GLY A 365 -0.02 16.72 1.56
C GLY A 365 1.47 16.78 1.95
N GLU A 366 1.78 16.74 3.24
CA GLU A 366 3.14 16.73 3.78
C GLU A 366 3.45 15.40 4.46
N LEU A 367 4.75 15.15 4.68
CA LEU A 367 5.25 14.00 5.42
C LEU A 367 5.54 14.39 6.87
N THR A 368 5.14 13.55 7.82
CA THR A 368 5.56 13.65 9.22
C THR A 368 7.05 13.33 9.40
N ASP A 369 7.54 13.56 10.61
CA ASP A 369 8.79 12.97 11.04
C ASP A 369 8.73 11.44 10.96
N SER A 370 9.90 10.85 10.81
CA SER A 370 10.04 9.41 10.67
C SER A 370 10.07 8.74 12.03
N PHE A 371 9.45 7.57 12.13
CA PHE A 371 9.52 6.70 13.29
C PHE A 371 9.83 5.27 12.87
N GLU A 372 10.46 4.53 13.78
CA GLU A 372 10.79 3.12 13.58
C GLU A 372 9.56 2.23 13.83
N VAL A 373 9.41 1.16 13.05
CA VAL A 373 8.35 0.16 13.16
C VAL A 373 8.96 -1.19 13.55
N LYS A 374 8.65 -1.68 14.74
CA LYS A 374 9.29 -2.87 15.34
C LYS A 374 8.40 -4.11 15.35
N THR A 375 7.08 -3.94 15.39
CA THR A 375 6.12 -5.06 15.39
C THR A 375 5.32 -5.11 14.09
N GLY A 376 4.57 -6.19 13.96
CA GLY A 376 3.64 -6.40 12.87
C GLY A 376 4.28 -6.75 11.53
N VAL A 377 3.39 -7.06 10.59
CA VAL A 377 3.70 -7.26 9.18
C VAL A 377 3.21 -6.08 8.35
N ARG A 378 3.84 -5.81 7.20
CA ARG A 378 3.55 -4.59 6.44
C ARG A 378 2.23 -4.69 5.69
N GLN A 379 1.27 -3.82 6.02
CA GLN A 379 0.02 -3.73 5.27
C GLN A 379 0.27 -3.18 3.86
N GLY A 380 -0.14 -3.92 2.83
CA GLY A 380 0.08 -3.57 1.42
C GLY A 380 1.25 -4.30 0.74
N CYS A 381 1.88 -5.27 1.41
CA CYS A 381 2.83 -6.20 0.83
C CYS A 381 2.27 -7.63 0.78
N LEU A 382 2.33 -8.28 -0.39
CA LEU A 382 1.80 -9.65 -0.56
C LEU A 382 2.56 -10.70 0.24
N LEU A 383 3.88 -10.53 0.40
CA LEU A 383 4.67 -11.43 1.25
C LEU A 383 4.25 -11.30 2.72
N SER A 384 3.96 -10.09 3.20
CA SER A 384 3.49 -9.86 4.57
C SER A 384 2.17 -10.54 4.88
N LEU A 385 1.24 -10.59 3.91
CA LEU A 385 -0.01 -11.36 4.03
C LEU A 385 0.25 -12.86 4.19
N PHE A 386 1.16 -13.41 3.37
CA PHE A 386 1.55 -14.81 3.47
C PHE A 386 2.24 -15.14 4.80
N LEU A 387 3.13 -14.26 5.28
CA LEU A 387 3.77 -14.41 6.58
C LEU A 387 2.76 -14.41 7.73
N PHE A 388 1.72 -13.58 7.65
CA PHE A 388 0.64 -13.56 8.64
C PHE A 388 -0.16 -14.87 8.66
N LEU A 389 -0.44 -15.47 7.50
CA LEU A 389 -1.12 -16.77 7.43
C LEU A 389 -0.36 -17.87 8.18
N LEU A 390 0.97 -17.88 8.13
CA LEU A 390 1.78 -18.83 8.88
C LEU A 390 1.63 -18.67 10.39
N VAL A 391 1.42 -17.44 10.87
CA VAL A 391 1.17 -17.17 12.29
C VAL A 391 -0.18 -17.76 12.69
N ILE A 392 -1.24 -17.49 11.93
CA ILE A 392 -2.58 -18.02 12.23
C ILE A 392 -2.60 -19.54 12.12
N ASP A 393 -2.00 -20.12 11.08
CA ASP A 393 -1.91 -21.56 10.88
C ASP A 393 -1.21 -22.23 12.09
N TRP A 394 -0.11 -21.65 12.58
CA TRP A 394 0.60 -22.16 13.74
C TRP A 394 -0.21 -22.03 15.04
N ILE A 395 -0.85 -20.87 15.28
CA ILE A 395 -1.70 -20.64 16.45
C ILE A 395 -2.77 -21.72 16.51
N MET A 396 -3.44 -21.93 15.37
CA MET A 396 -4.56 -22.84 15.31
C MET A 396 -4.14 -24.31 15.37
N LYS A 397 -3.05 -24.72 14.69
CA LYS A 397 -2.45 -26.06 14.87
C LYS A 397 -2.12 -26.36 16.33
N THR A 398 -1.64 -25.35 17.06
CA THR A 398 -1.30 -25.50 18.47
C THR A 398 -2.57 -25.62 19.32
N ALA A 399 -3.54 -24.73 19.09
CA ALA A 399 -4.79 -24.68 19.84
C ALA A 399 -5.70 -25.90 19.62
N THR A 400 -5.70 -26.50 18.42
CA THR A 400 -6.55 -27.65 18.07
C THR A 400 -5.82 -29.00 18.09
N SER A 401 -4.56 -29.03 18.56
CA SER A 401 -3.70 -30.23 18.52
C SER A 401 -4.26 -31.45 19.27
N GLU A 402 -5.11 -31.24 20.29
CA GLU A 402 -5.70 -32.34 21.06
C GLU A 402 -6.82 -33.06 20.29
N GLY A 403 -7.45 -32.43 19.28
CA GLY A 403 -8.47 -33.03 18.44
C GLY A 403 -9.72 -33.52 19.18
N THR A 404 -9.97 -33.00 20.39
CA THR A 404 -11.08 -33.41 21.27
C THR A 404 -12.36 -32.61 21.05
N LEU A 405 -12.28 -31.47 20.35
CA LEU A 405 -13.35 -30.49 20.17
C LEU A 405 -13.94 -30.55 18.76
N GLY A 406 -14.87 -29.65 18.43
CA GLY A 406 -15.48 -29.56 17.11
C GLY A 406 -16.52 -30.63 16.79
N ILE A 407 -17.05 -30.54 15.57
CA ILE A 407 -18.07 -31.46 15.06
C ILE A 407 -17.43 -32.68 14.39
N GLN A 408 -18.12 -33.82 14.42
CA GLN A 408 -17.70 -34.97 13.63
C GLN A 408 -17.90 -34.67 12.15
N TRP A 409 -16.80 -34.60 11.40
CA TRP A 409 -16.82 -34.27 9.97
C TRP A 409 -16.83 -35.52 9.09
N THR A 410 -16.01 -36.51 9.47
CA THR A 410 -16.00 -37.84 8.87
C THR A 410 -16.00 -38.91 9.97
N THR A 411 -15.93 -40.18 9.58
CA THR A 411 -15.79 -41.28 10.54
C THR A 411 -14.52 -41.20 11.37
N SER A 412 -13.48 -40.52 10.88
CA SER A 412 -12.16 -40.43 11.53
C SER A 412 -11.67 -39.01 11.81
N THR A 413 -12.38 -37.96 11.35
CA THR A 413 -11.95 -36.57 11.50
C THR A 413 -13.01 -35.70 12.16
N ARG A 414 -12.54 -34.71 12.90
CA ARG A 414 -13.34 -33.62 13.45
C ARG A 414 -13.02 -32.32 12.71
N LEU A 415 -13.99 -31.41 12.71
CA LEU A 415 -13.83 -30.05 12.22
C LEU A 415 -14.03 -29.10 13.39
N ASP A 416 -12.94 -28.46 13.80
CA ASP A 416 -12.91 -27.53 14.95
C ASP A 416 -13.15 -26.08 14.54
N ASP A 417 -12.83 -25.72 13.29
CA ASP A 417 -12.76 -24.32 12.87
C ASP A 417 -12.92 -24.10 11.36
N LEU A 418 -13.27 -22.86 11.01
CA LEU A 418 -13.27 -22.32 9.65
C LEU A 418 -12.68 -20.90 9.69
N ASP A 419 -11.66 -20.63 8.85
CA ASP A 419 -10.87 -19.40 8.96
C ASP A 419 -10.76 -18.66 7.63
N PHE A 420 -10.93 -17.34 7.67
CA PHE A 420 -10.59 -16.46 6.57
C PHE A 420 -9.64 -15.36 7.03
N ALA A 421 -8.34 -15.58 6.81
CA ALA A 421 -7.27 -14.73 7.32
C ALA A 421 -7.33 -14.62 8.85
N ASP A 422 -7.69 -13.46 9.39
CA ASP A 422 -7.87 -13.18 10.82
C ASP A 422 -9.28 -13.50 11.34
N ASP A 423 -10.29 -13.62 10.47
CA ASP A 423 -11.65 -13.95 10.87
C ASP A 423 -11.77 -15.46 11.12
N LEU A 424 -12.13 -15.84 12.35
CA LEU A 424 -12.15 -17.24 12.81
C LEU A 424 -13.53 -17.61 13.37
N ALA A 425 -14.06 -18.75 12.94
CA ALA A 425 -15.26 -19.37 13.50
C ALA A 425 -14.92 -20.75 14.09
N LEU A 426 -14.95 -20.85 15.41
CA LEU A 426 -14.79 -22.13 16.13
C LEU A 426 -16.14 -22.84 16.27
N LEU A 427 -16.14 -24.17 16.11
CA LEU A 427 -17.32 -25.05 16.10
C LEU A 427 -17.44 -25.93 17.35
#